data_AF-A0A1N6KCQ7-F1
#
_entry.id   AF-A0A1N6KCQ7-F1
#
_cell.length_a   1.000
_cell.length_b   1.000
_cell.length_c   1.000
_cell.angle_alpha   90.00
_cell.angle_beta   90.00
_cell.angle_gamma   90.00
#
_symmetry.space_group_name_H-M   'P 1'
#
loop_
_entity.id
_entity.type
_entity.pdbx_description
1 polymer ?
#
loop_
_entity_poly.entity_id
_entity_poly.type
_entity_poly.pdbx_seq_one_letter_code
_entity_poly.pdbx_strand_id
1 'polypeptide(L)'
;MEFDTDWVTLGKHRVRLHATRGFPAERLRIVAEVARLAIESNMSARARLVEVVFRDQDGVYDISIGTTIAEDRTCAASIEAALATIFGLTPEQVVLTVKAVSQDEVDLSFGTYERLLAQKIGATAPIQ
;
A
#
# COMPACT_ATOMS: atom_id res chain seq x y z
N MET A 1 -20.78 0.68 10.45
CA MET A 1 -19.71 -0.33 10.34
C MET A 1 -19.30 -0.31 8.89
N GLU A 2 -18.09 0.16 8.58
CA GLU A 2 -17.56 0.21 7.21
C GLU A 2 -17.12 -1.22 6.86
N PHE A 3 -17.87 -1.88 5.97
CA PHE A 3 -17.61 -3.27 5.55
C PHE A 3 -16.61 -3.35 4.40
N ASP A 4 -16.25 -2.21 3.82
CA ASP A 4 -15.38 -2.10 2.65
C ASP A 4 -13.90 -2.11 3.04
N THR A 5 -13.57 -1.93 4.32
CA THR A 5 -12.20 -1.80 4.80
C THR A 5 -11.83 -2.81 5.87
N ASP A 6 -10.57 -3.23 5.86
CA ASP A 6 -9.96 -4.06 6.89
C ASP A 6 -8.51 -3.62 7.15
N TRP A 7 -7.97 -3.92 8.33
CA TRP A 7 -6.61 -3.58 8.72
C TRP A 7 -5.81 -4.82 9.07
N VAL A 8 -4.73 -5.05 8.32
CA VAL A 8 -3.82 -6.17 8.55
C VAL A 8 -2.44 -5.68 8.95
N THR A 9 -1.78 -6.41 9.84
CA THR A 9 -0.36 -6.20 10.16
C THR A 9 0.44 -7.32 9.51
N LEU A 10 1.37 -6.93 8.63
CA LEU A 10 2.26 -7.83 7.91
C LEU A 10 3.72 -7.43 8.21
N GLY A 11 4.31 -8.05 9.22
CA GLY A 11 5.65 -7.68 9.68
C GLY A 11 5.69 -6.22 10.16
N LYS A 12 6.52 -5.38 9.53
CA LYS A 12 6.67 -3.95 9.84
C LYS A 12 5.61 -3.05 9.17
N HIS A 13 4.63 -3.63 8.48
CA HIS A 13 3.64 -2.94 7.67
C HIS A 13 2.25 -3.08 8.29
N ARG A 14 1.61 -1.98 8.64
CA ARG A 14 0.17 -1.91 8.87
C ARG A 14 -0.51 -1.39 7.61
N VAL A 15 -1.31 -2.26 7.03
CA VAL A 15 -1.89 -2.07 5.70
C VAL A 15 -3.39 -1.94 5.85
N ARG A 16 -3.97 -0.90 5.24
CA ARG A 16 -5.41 -0.81 5.00
C ARG A 16 -5.73 -1.60 3.74
N LEU A 17 -6.63 -2.56 3.84
CA LEU A 17 -7.24 -3.23 2.70
C LEU A 17 -8.58 -2.54 2.43
N HIS A 18 -8.83 -2.12 1.19
CA HIS A 18 -10.07 -1.46 0.81
C HIS A 18 -10.63 -2.11 -0.45
N ALA A 19 -11.87 -2.59 -0.41
CA ALA A 19 -12.60 -3.02 -1.60
C ALA A 19 -13.68 -1.99 -1.91
N THR A 20 -13.65 -1.33 -3.07
CA THR A 20 -14.64 -0.27 -3.39
C THR A 20 -16.08 -0.79 -3.46
N ARG A 21 -16.25 -2.11 -3.57
CA ARG A 21 -17.52 -2.80 -3.49
C ARG A 21 -17.37 -4.11 -2.72
N GLY A 22 -18.17 -4.30 -1.68
CA GLY A 22 -18.16 -5.52 -0.88
C GLY A 22 -17.15 -5.47 0.27
N PHE A 23 -16.57 -6.61 0.62
CA PHE A 23 -15.60 -6.76 1.71
C PHE A 23 -14.23 -7.16 1.14
N PRO A 24 -13.12 -6.72 1.75
CA PRO A 24 -11.76 -7.20 1.46
C PRO A 24 -11.65 -8.74 1.52
N ALA A 25 -11.85 -9.40 0.38
CA ALA A 25 -11.77 -10.85 0.30
C ALA A 25 -10.32 -11.36 0.51
N GLU A 26 -10.17 -12.66 0.78
CA GLU A 26 -8.87 -13.31 0.98
C GLU A 26 -7.87 -13.01 -0.16
N ARG A 27 -8.36 -12.85 -1.40
CA ARG A 27 -7.52 -12.46 -2.54
C ARG A 27 -6.81 -11.12 -2.32
N LEU A 28 -7.49 -10.12 -1.75
CA LEU A 28 -6.91 -8.80 -1.47
C LEU A 28 -5.80 -8.90 -0.41
N ARG A 29 -5.99 -9.77 0.58
CA ARG A 29 -4.98 -10.08 1.60
C ARG A 29 -3.75 -10.75 0.98
N ILE A 30 -3.94 -11.73 0.09
CA ILE A 30 -2.84 -12.38 -0.64
C ILE A 30 -2.07 -11.35 -1.48
N VAL A 31 -2.77 -10.45 -2.19
CA VAL A 31 -2.13 -9.36 -2.94
C VAL A 31 -1.26 -8.50 -2.03
N ALA A 32 -1.75 -8.12 -0.86
CA ALA A 32 -0.97 -7.36 0.12
C ALA A 32 0.26 -8.12 0.63
N GLU A 33 0.16 -9.44 0.86
CA GLU A 33 1.29 -10.26 1.30
C GLU A 33 2.39 -10.39 0.25
N VAL A 34 2.02 -10.57 -1.02
CA VAL A 34 2.99 -10.63 -2.13
C VAL A 34 3.58 -9.25 -2.41
N ALA A 35 2.77 -8.19 -2.40
CA ALA A 35 3.24 -6.82 -2.56
C ALA A 35 4.25 -6.45 -1.47
N ARG A 36 3.99 -6.84 -0.21
CA ARG A 36 4.94 -6.68 0.89
C ARG A 36 6.29 -7.33 0.58
N LEU A 37 6.31 -8.58 0.11
CA LEU A 37 7.55 -9.28 -0.23
C LEU A 37 8.34 -8.56 -1.34
N ALA A 38 7.63 -8.08 -2.37
CA ALA A 38 8.24 -7.32 -3.45
C ALA A 38 8.86 -6.01 -2.94
N ILE A 39 8.16 -5.29 -2.05
CA ILE A 39 8.64 -4.05 -1.44
C ILE A 39 9.87 -4.32 -0.56
N GLU A 40 9.80 -5.31 0.35
CA GLU A 40 10.89 -5.63 1.27
C GLU A 40 12.17 -6.09 0.54
N SER A 41 12.03 -6.70 -0.65
CA SER A 41 13.16 -7.23 -1.41
C SER A 41 13.78 -6.21 -2.37
N ASN A 42 13.00 -5.24 -2.85
CA ASN A 42 13.43 -4.34 -3.93
C ASN A 42 13.57 -2.87 -3.51
N MET A 43 12.91 -2.46 -2.41
CA MET A 43 12.96 -1.09 -1.91
C MET A 43 13.75 -0.99 -0.61
N SER A 44 14.00 0.24 -0.17
CA SER A 44 14.68 0.50 1.08
C SER A 44 13.98 -0.08 2.31
N ALA A 45 14.76 -0.30 3.37
CA ALA A 45 14.22 -0.72 4.66
C ALA A 45 13.19 0.28 5.25
N ARG A 46 13.14 1.52 4.75
CA ARG A 46 12.21 2.57 5.16
C ARG A 46 10.88 2.53 4.42
N ALA A 47 10.80 1.86 3.27
CA ALA A 47 9.53 1.69 2.55
C ALA A 47 8.51 0.92 3.39
N ARG A 48 7.25 1.36 3.33
CA ARG A 48 6.10 0.71 3.94
C ARG A 48 4.93 0.66 2.96
N LEU A 49 4.41 -0.54 2.73
CA LEU A 49 3.04 -0.74 2.26
C LEU A 49 2.04 -0.11 3.23
N VAL A 50 1.18 0.78 2.73
CA VAL A 50 0.20 1.54 3.52
C VAL A 50 -1.21 1.05 3.21
N GLU A 51 -1.50 0.85 1.93
CA GLU A 51 -2.84 0.55 1.49
C GLU A 51 -2.82 -0.28 0.20
N VAL A 52 -3.79 -1.19 0.11
CA VAL A 52 -4.16 -1.89 -1.11
C VAL A 52 -5.66 -1.71 -1.34
N VAL A 53 -6.01 -1.03 -2.43
CA VAL A 53 -7.39 -0.82 -2.88
C VAL A 53 -7.68 -1.77 -4.03
N PHE A 54 -8.81 -2.47 -3.98
CA PHE A 54 -9.37 -3.15 -5.14
C PHE A 54 -10.58 -2.38 -5.68
N ARG A 55 -10.45 -1.89 -6.92
CA ARG A 55 -11.52 -1.21 -7.65
C ARG A 55 -12.29 -2.21 -8.50
N ASP A 56 -13.47 -2.60 -8.03
CA ASP A 56 -14.33 -3.61 -8.68
C ASP A 56 -14.75 -3.23 -10.12
N GLN A 57 -14.99 -1.94 -10.39
CA GLN A 57 -15.43 -1.46 -11.72
C GLN A 57 -14.39 -1.71 -12.82
N ASP A 58 -13.11 -1.53 -12.49
CA ASP A 58 -12.00 -1.61 -13.46
C ASP A 58 -11.18 -2.91 -13.29
N GLY A 59 -11.41 -3.66 -12.20
CA GLY A 59 -10.59 -4.81 -11.80
C GLY A 59 -9.15 -4.43 -11.45
N VAL A 60 -8.93 -3.19 -10.99
CA VAL A 60 -7.60 -2.61 -10.75
C VAL A 60 -7.25 -2.69 -9.26
N TYR A 61 -5.98 -2.99 -8.97
CA TYR A 61 -5.40 -2.87 -7.65
C TYR A 61 -4.54 -1.60 -7.56
N ASP A 62 -4.92 -0.68 -6.68
CA ASP A 62 -4.10 0.48 -6.35
C ASP A 62 -3.34 0.22 -5.05
N ILE A 63 -2.02 0.23 -5.13
CA ILE A 63 -1.12 -0.06 -4.02
C ILE A 63 -0.37 1.21 -3.65
N SER A 64 -0.53 1.65 -2.40
CA SER A 64 0.13 2.85 -1.89
C SER A 64 1.29 2.50 -0.97
N ILE A 65 2.45 3.11 -1.25
CA ILE A 65 3.69 2.91 -0.50
C ILE A 65 4.17 4.26 0.03
N GLY A 66 4.51 4.30 1.31
CA GLY A 66 5.22 5.40 1.94
C GLY A 66 6.70 5.08 2.08
N THR A 67 7.58 6.03 1.79
CA THR A 67 9.02 5.87 2.00
C THR A 67 9.67 7.22 2.34
N THR A 68 10.83 7.20 2.97
CA THR A 68 11.68 8.39 3.14
C THR A 68 12.81 8.48 2.10
N ILE A 69 12.92 7.50 1.20
CA ILE A 69 13.95 7.42 0.17
C ILE A 69 13.27 7.55 -1.20
N ALA A 70 13.55 8.64 -1.92
CA ALA A 70 12.86 8.95 -3.18
C ALA A 70 13.22 7.98 -4.31
N GLU A 71 14.41 7.40 -4.26
CA GLU A 71 14.95 6.44 -5.20
C GLU A 71 14.13 5.14 -5.26
N ASP A 72 13.39 4.79 -4.20
CA ASP A 72 12.49 3.63 -4.17
C ASP A 72 11.42 3.70 -5.27
N ARG A 73 11.10 4.90 -5.78
CA ARG A 73 10.16 5.07 -6.90
C ARG A 73 10.63 4.36 -8.17
N THR A 74 11.94 4.17 -8.36
CA THR A 74 12.48 3.50 -9.55
C THR A 74 12.07 2.03 -9.63
N CYS A 75 11.75 1.40 -8.49
CA CYS A 75 11.31 0.02 -8.42
C CYS A 75 9.80 -0.16 -8.71
N ALA A 76 9.03 0.92 -8.83
CA ALA A 76 7.58 0.83 -8.93
C ALA A 76 7.13 0.02 -10.16
N ALA A 77 7.63 0.38 -11.34
CA ALA A 77 7.26 -0.27 -12.59
C ALA A 77 7.64 -1.75 -12.65
N SER A 78 8.79 -2.13 -12.07
CA SER A 78 9.20 -3.54 -12.03
C SER A 78 8.33 -4.37 -11.07
N ILE A 79 7.93 -3.78 -9.94
CA ILE A 79 7.02 -4.42 -8.98
C ILE A 79 5.61 -4.55 -9.58
N GLU A 80 5.10 -3.53 -10.26
CA GLU A 80 3.80 -3.58 -10.96
C GLU A 80 3.76 -4.75 -11.95
N ALA A 81 4.77 -4.84 -12.83
CA ALA A 81 4.86 -5.90 -13.81
C ALA A 81 4.96 -7.29 -13.16
N ALA A 82 5.72 -7.42 -12.07
CA ALA A 82 5.86 -8.68 -11.34
C ALA A 82 4.53 -9.11 -10.70
N LEU A 83 3.83 -8.19 -10.03
CA LEU A 83 2.53 -8.46 -9.41
C LEU A 83 1.47 -8.81 -10.46
N ALA A 84 1.43 -8.07 -11.57
CA ALA A 84 0.53 -8.38 -12.68
C ALA A 84 0.76 -9.80 -13.20
N THR A 85 2.03 -10.19 -13.38
CA THR A 85 2.41 -11.55 -13.81
C THR A 85 1.98 -12.62 -12.79
N ILE A 86 2.28 -12.42 -11.51
CA ILE A 86 1.95 -13.38 -10.44
C ILE A 86 0.45 -13.61 -10.33
N PHE A 87 -0.36 -12.55 -10.49
CA PHE A 87 -1.82 -12.62 -10.32
C PHE A 87 -2.60 -12.85 -11.62
N GLY A 88 -1.92 -12.99 -12.76
CA GLY A 88 -2.55 -13.15 -14.07
C GLY A 88 -3.38 -11.93 -14.48
N LEU A 89 -2.91 -10.74 -14.16
CA LEU A 89 -3.54 -9.44 -14.45
C LEU A 89 -2.78 -8.74 -15.59
N THR A 90 -3.42 -7.75 -16.22
CA THR A 90 -2.70 -6.87 -17.16
C THR A 90 -1.90 -5.81 -16.39
N PRO A 91 -0.85 -5.22 -16.98
CA PRO A 91 -0.07 -4.16 -16.34
C PRO A 91 -0.93 -2.95 -15.89
N GLU A 92 -2.02 -2.67 -16.60
CA GLU A 92 -2.93 -1.56 -16.29
C GLU A 92 -3.83 -1.85 -15.07
N GLN A 93 -3.92 -3.12 -14.66
CA GLN A 93 -4.70 -3.56 -13.51
C GLN A 93 -3.92 -3.56 -12.20
N VAL A 94 -2.65 -3.14 -12.20
CA VAL A 94 -1.84 -2.98 -10.98
C VAL A 94 -1.15 -1.62 -11.03
N VAL A 95 -1.51 -0.73 -10.13
CA VAL A 95 -0.95 0.63 -10.04
C VAL A 95 -0.27 0.79 -8.70
N LEU A 96 1.03 1.09 -8.71
CA LEU A 96 1.87 1.24 -7.54
C LEU A 96 2.25 2.71 -7.36
N THR A 97 1.67 3.36 -6.36
CA THR A 97 1.97 4.76 -6.03
C THR A 97 2.96 4.84 -4.87
N VAL A 98 4.18 5.29 -5.16
CA VAL A 98 5.22 5.49 -4.15
C VAL A 98 5.30 6.98 -3.75
N LYS A 99 4.91 7.28 -2.51
CA LYS A 99 4.99 8.62 -1.92
C LYS A 99 6.23 8.72 -1.03
N ALA A 100 7.14 9.60 -1.43
CA ALA A 100 8.27 10.00 -0.59
C ALA A 100 7.79 11.06 0.42
N VAL A 101 8.04 10.82 1.70
CA VAL A 101 7.78 11.72 2.84
C VAL A 101 9.10 12.10 3.49
N SER A 102 9.23 13.31 4.03
CA SER A 102 10.49 13.72 4.66
C SER A 102 10.70 13.00 6.00
N GLN A 103 11.95 12.83 6.41
CA GLN A 103 12.26 12.22 7.71
C GLN A 103 11.71 13.09 8.87
N ASP A 104 11.67 14.42 8.72
CA ASP A 104 11.08 15.34 9.71
C ASP A 104 9.57 15.13 9.89
N GLU A 105 8.83 14.83 8.81
CA GLU A 105 7.40 14.46 8.87
C GLU A 105 7.18 13.15 9.64
N VAL A 106 8.18 12.26 9.61
CA VAL A 106 8.14 10.96 10.29
C VAL A 106 8.51 11.09 11.77
N ASP A 107 9.52 11.89 12.08
CA ASP A 107 10.06 12.06 13.43
C ASP A 107 9.12 12.85 14.35
N LEU A 108 8.26 13.73 13.79
CA LEU A 108 7.17 14.39 14.53
C LEU A 108 6.09 13.41 15.06
N SER A 109 6.12 12.14 14.63
CA SER A 109 5.07 11.15 14.90
C SER A 109 5.61 9.80 15.38
N PHE A 110 6.55 9.83 16.32
CA PHE A 110 7.05 8.63 17.00
C PHE A 110 5.88 7.75 17.51
N GLY A 111 5.75 6.56 16.95
CA GLY A 111 4.70 5.57 17.29
C GLY A 111 3.51 5.50 16.33
N THR A 112 3.42 6.37 15.31
CA THR A 112 2.20 6.53 14.48
C THR A 112 2.49 6.65 12.98
N TYR A 113 3.63 6.11 12.50
CA TYR A 113 4.06 6.17 11.10
C TYR A 113 2.96 5.74 10.10
N GLU A 114 2.27 4.65 10.43
CA GLU A 114 1.25 4.04 9.57
C GLU A 114 -0.03 4.87 9.52
N ARG A 115 -0.37 5.56 10.61
CA ARG A 115 -1.56 6.42 10.70
C ARG A 115 -1.37 7.74 9.96
N LEU A 116 -0.15 8.28 9.95
CA LEU A 116 0.17 9.51 9.21
C LEU A 116 0.12 9.25 7.70
N LEU A 117 0.66 8.11 7.26
CA LEU A 117 0.53 7.68 5.86
C LEU A 117 -0.93 7.46 5.47
N ALA A 118 -1.72 6.84 6.34
CA ALA A 118 -3.15 6.71 6.15
C ALA A 118 -3.87 8.08 6.07
N GLN A 119 -3.53 9.05 6.92
CA GLN A 119 -4.10 10.41 6.81
C GLN A 119 -3.73 11.11 5.50
N LYS A 120 -2.47 10.99 5.06
CA LYS A 120 -1.97 11.67 3.84
C LYS A 120 -2.55 11.09 2.54
N ILE A 121 -3.11 9.87 2.59
CA ILE A 121 -3.87 9.27 1.49
C ILE A 121 -5.40 9.38 1.67
N GLY A 122 -5.86 10.05 2.73
CA GLY A 122 -7.29 10.24 3.03
C GLY A 122 -7.98 9.02 3.66
N ALA A 123 -7.22 8.00 4.06
CA ALA A 123 -7.71 6.76 4.65
C ALA A 123 -8.16 6.89 6.11
N THR A 124 -7.80 7.98 6.82
CA THR A 124 -8.19 8.21 8.22
C THR A 124 -8.36 9.69 8.52
N ALA A 125 -9.23 10.02 9.49
CA ALA A 125 -9.53 11.40 9.89
C ALA A 125 -8.31 12.09 10.57
N PRO A 126 -8.17 13.43 10.46
CA PRO A 126 -7.06 14.20 11.07
C PRO A 126 -7.03 14.10 12.60
N ILE A 127 -5.84 14.21 13.20
CA ILE A 127 -5.70 14.26 14.67
C ILE A 127 -6.08 15.67 15.13
N GLN A 128 -6.93 15.78 16.15
CA GLN A 128 -7.23 17.02 16.86
C GLN A 128 -6.18 17.33 17.93
#